data_AF-A0A813LRA2-F1
#
_entry.id   AF-A0A813LRA2-F1
#
_cell.length_a   1.000
_cell.length_b   1.000
_cell.length_c   1.000
_cell.angle_alpha   90.00
_cell.angle_beta   90.00
_cell.angle_gamma   90.00
#
_symmetry.space_group_name_H-M   'P 1'
#
loop_
_entity.id
_entity.type
_entity.pdbx_description
1 polymer ?
#
loop_
_entity_poly.entity_id
_entity_poly.type
_entity_poly.pdbx_seq_one_letter_code
_entity_poly.pdbx_strand_id
1 'polypeptide(L)'
;MAPRAASSAAAAGAAALSDPASTIEFTQANPKRRGSSSFERYDVYKKARTVGDAWQSGANAADLKNDHAKGYLRLVGGVRPFSGLGVVLGRGPAAAPQQQQQQQQLQQQQHSSVAFLAATQQQQQPQQHQQQQQQQQPQQQQHQQQQQPLPTPSNRPFQQQQQHSSALSAAAAFKRSLVEAGSSSSSSVRSAAPAVRVGGGLLAMPAQLRESTLAQRLQSRRCAPAATETELMQPPPEPSWPSQAGYMRSVAPEA
;
A
#
# COMPACT_ATOMS: atom_id res chain seq x y z
N MET A 1 43.64 -11.29 -26.65
CA MET A 1 42.66 -10.65 -25.75
C MET A 1 41.34 -10.53 -26.49
N ALA A 2 40.36 -11.39 -26.20
CA ALA A 2 39.03 -11.32 -26.81
C ALA A 2 37.95 -11.39 -25.73
N PRO A 3 37.32 -10.26 -25.39
CA PRO A 3 36.02 -10.31 -24.73
C PRO A 3 35.06 -9.24 -25.25
N ARG A 4 33.90 -9.62 -25.84
CA ARG A 4 32.69 -8.77 -25.83
C ARG A 4 31.38 -9.34 -26.39
N ALA A 5 31.34 -10.56 -26.93
CA ALA A 5 30.10 -11.08 -27.54
C ALA A 5 28.99 -11.45 -26.53
N ALA A 6 29.30 -11.68 -25.24
CA ALA A 6 28.30 -12.14 -24.27
C ALA A 6 27.30 -11.06 -23.80
N SER A 7 27.57 -9.77 -24.02
CA SER A 7 26.76 -8.70 -23.43
C SER A 7 25.48 -8.37 -24.21
N SER A 8 25.36 -8.72 -25.50
CA SER A 8 24.15 -8.39 -26.28
C SER A 8 23.00 -9.38 -26.04
N ALA A 9 23.31 -10.67 -25.81
CA ALA A 9 22.30 -11.69 -25.51
C ALA A 9 21.56 -11.42 -24.20
N ALA A 10 22.27 -10.90 -23.18
CA ALA A 10 21.66 -10.53 -21.91
C ALA A 10 20.68 -9.35 -22.03
N ALA A 11 20.97 -8.38 -22.90
CA ALA A 11 20.12 -7.21 -23.12
C ALA A 11 18.82 -7.58 -23.87
N ALA A 12 18.90 -8.43 -24.90
CA ALA A 12 17.73 -8.92 -25.62
C ALA A 12 16.77 -9.72 -24.70
N GLY A 13 17.33 -10.49 -23.77
CA GLY A 13 16.52 -11.25 -22.81
C GLY A 13 15.72 -10.35 -21.85
N ALA A 14 16.26 -9.22 -21.42
CA ALA A 14 15.56 -8.32 -20.51
C ALA A 14 14.31 -7.67 -21.15
N ALA A 15 14.38 -7.32 -22.43
CA ALA A 15 13.23 -6.79 -23.16
C ALA A 15 12.14 -7.86 -23.34
N ALA A 16 12.54 -9.08 -23.72
CA ALA A 16 11.59 -10.18 -23.91
C ALA A 16 10.86 -10.59 -22.61
N LEU A 17 11.54 -10.51 -21.46
CA LEU A 17 10.92 -10.78 -20.15
C LEU A 17 9.88 -9.73 -19.72
N SER A 18 9.81 -8.58 -20.39
CA SER A 18 8.78 -7.55 -20.12
C SER A 18 7.49 -7.80 -20.90
N ASP A 19 7.54 -8.62 -21.95
CA ASP A 19 6.38 -8.95 -22.79
C ASP A 19 5.67 -10.21 -22.25
N PRO A 20 4.39 -10.12 -21.82
CA PRO A 20 3.65 -11.28 -21.33
C PRO A 20 3.48 -12.39 -22.38
N ALA A 21 3.54 -12.08 -23.67
CA ALA A 21 3.39 -13.06 -24.75
C ALA A 21 4.67 -13.88 -25.01
N SER A 22 5.81 -13.48 -24.43
CA SER A 22 7.08 -14.18 -24.62
C SER A 22 7.02 -15.62 -24.12
N THR A 23 7.33 -16.56 -25.01
CA THR A 23 7.42 -17.99 -24.67
C THR A 23 8.70 -18.29 -23.90
N ILE A 24 8.55 -18.94 -22.76
CA ILE A 24 9.64 -19.29 -21.85
C ILE A 24 9.62 -20.79 -21.56
N GLU A 25 10.79 -21.34 -21.24
CA GLU A 25 10.99 -22.70 -20.80
C GLU A 25 11.86 -22.70 -19.56
N PHE A 26 11.40 -23.37 -18.50
CA PHE A 26 12.13 -23.49 -17.24
C PHE A 26 12.87 -24.82 -17.18
N THR A 27 14.01 -24.80 -16.51
CA THR A 27 14.73 -26.02 -16.13
C THR A 27 13.93 -26.74 -15.04
N GLN A 28 13.51 -27.98 -15.30
CA GLN A 28 12.69 -28.78 -14.37
C GLN A 28 13.40 -29.03 -13.02
N ALA A 29 14.73 -29.22 -13.04
CA ALA A 29 15.53 -29.37 -11.84
C ALA A 29 15.79 -27.99 -11.21
N ASN A 30 15.16 -27.74 -10.05
CA ASN A 30 15.36 -26.50 -9.30
C ASN A 30 16.64 -26.60 -8.43
N PRO A 31 17.70 -25.84 -8.70
CA PRO A 31 18.92 -25.86 -7.88
C PRO A 31 18.79 -25.03 -6.59
N LYS A 32 17.63 -24.39 -6.35
CA LYS A 32 17.39 -23.63 -5.11
C LYS A 32 17.25 -24.57 -3.92
N ARG A 33 17.66 -24.12 -2.73
CA ARG A 33 17.54 -24.88 -1.48
C ARG A 33 16.07 -25.14 -1.15
N ARG A 34 15.71 -26.42 -0.97
CA ARG A 34 14.37 -26.84 -0.53
C ARG A 34 13.97 -26.16 0.79
N GLY A 35 12.69 -25.83 0.93
CA GLY A 35 12.13 -25.15 2.11
C GLY A 35 12.41 -23.65 2.18
N SER A 36 12.89 -23.02 1.10
CA SER A 36 12.93 -21.57 0.99
C SER A 36 11.71 -21.05 0.24
N SER A 37 11.24 -19.84 0.56
CA SER A 37 10.12 -19.21 -0.16
C SER A 37 10.35 -19.12 -1.68
N SER A 38 11.61 -18.89 -2.11
CA SER A 38 11.96 -18.89 -3.54
C SER A 38 11.89 -20.28 -4.19
N PHE A 39 12.05 -21.36 -3.41
CA PHE A 39 11.86 -22.72 -3.90
C PHE A 39 10.38 -23.01 -4.12
N GLU A 40 9.53 -22.66 -3.16
CA GLU A 40 8.08 -22.84 -3.24
C GLU A 40 7.48 -22.07 -4.42
N ARG A 41 7.82 -20.79 -4.58
CA ARG A 41 7.34 -19.99 -5.73
C ARG A 41 7.79 -20.58 -7.07
N TYR A 42 9.07 -20.96 -7.18
CA TYR A 42 9.59 -21.60 -8.40
C TYR A 42 8.84 -22.87 -8.77
N ASP A 43 8.46 -23.68 -7.78
CA ASP A 43 7.76 -24.93 -8.03
C ASP A 43 6.36 -24.73 -8.64
N VAL A 44 5.72 -23.60 -8.31
CA VAL A 44 4.42 -23.19 -8.88
C VAL A 44 4.59 -22.70 -10.31
N TYR A 45 5.44 -21.68 -10.55
CA TYR A 45 5.51 -21.04 -11.85
C TYR A 45 6.36 -21.78 -12.90
N LYS A 46 7.21 -22.76 -12.52
CA LYS A 46 8.03 -23.51 -13.50
C LYS A 46 7.22 -24.28 -14.55
N LYS A 47 5.90 -24.45 -14.32
CA LYS A 47 4.95 -25.08 -15.25
C LYS A 47 4.44 -24.12 -16.33
N ALA A 48 4.65 -22.81 -16.15
CA ALA A 48 4.24 -21.78 -17.09
C ALA A 48 5.02 -21.89 -18.40
N ARG A 49 4.33 -21.61 -19.53
CA ARG A 49 4.93 -21.60 -20.88
C ARG A 49 5.16 -20.18 -21.41
N THR A 50 4.53 -19.19 -20.81
CA THR A 50 4.69 -17.78 -21.16
C THR A 50 5.02 -16.94 -19.93
N VAL A 51 5.56 -15.74 -20.14
CA VAL A 51 5.80 -14.77 -19.06
C VAL A 51 4.48 -14.39 -18.36
N GLY A 52 3.40 -14.20 -19.11
CA GLY A 52 2.07 -13.91 -18.57
C GLY A 52 1.55 -15.01 -17.64
N ASP A 53 1.67 -16.27 -18.04
CA ASP A 53 1.26 -17.42 -17.20
C ASP A 53 2.09 -17.49 -15.92
N ALA A 54 3.39 -17.16 -15.99
CA ALA A 54 4.26 -17.15 -14.83
C ALA A 54 3.84 -16.07 -13.82
N TRP A 55 3.48 -14.86 -14.29
CA TRP A 55 2.95 -13.81 -13.43
C TRP A 55 1.62 -14.18 -12.78
N GLN A 56 0.70 -14.79 -13.53
CA GLN A 56 -0.56 -15.31 -12.98
C GLN A 56 -0.32 -16.40 -11.91
N SER A 57 0.77 -17.16 -12.07
CA SER A 57 1.22 -18.18 -11.11
C SER A 57 1.98 -17.61 -9.91
N GLY A 58 2.09 -16.28 -9.79
CA GLY A 58 2.74 -15.60 -8.66
C GLY A 58 4.25 -15.35 -8.82
N ALA A 59 4.80 -15.44 -10.03
CA ALA A 59 6.18 -15.03 -10.29
C ALA A 59 6.30 -13.50 -10.31
N ASN A 60 7.38 -12.97 -9.71
CA ASN A 60 7.71 -11.55 -9.85
C ASN A 60 8.71 -11.34 -11.00
N ALA A 61 8.72 -10.14 -11.59
CA ALA A 61 9.69 -9.77 -12.63
C ALA A 61 11.16 -9.97 -12.17
N ALA A 62 11.45 -9.74 -10.88
CA ALA A 62 12.77 -9.98 -10.31
C ALA A 62 13.16 -11.47 -10.30
N ASP A 63 12.21 -12.38 -10.04
CA ASP A 63 12.46 -13.82 -10.06
C ASP A 63 12.78 -14.29 -11.48
N LEU A 64 12.00 -13.85 -12.48
CA LEU A 64 12.23 -14.18 -13.89
C LEU A 64 13.58 -13.65 -14.39
N LYS A 65 13.94 -12.40 -14.04
CA LYS A 65 15.24 -11.80 -14.41
C LYS A 65 16.40 -12.57 -13.78
N ASN A 66 16.29 -12.97 -12.51
CA ASN A 66 17.32 -13.73 -11.83
C ASN A 66 17.44 -15.16 -12.39
N ASP A 67 16.32 -15.83 -12.63
CA ASP A 67 16.31 -17.19 -13.20
C ASP A 67 16.85 -17.19 -14.64
N HIS A 68 16.57 -16.16 -15.44
CA HIS A 68 17.18 -15.98 -16.75
C HIS A 68 18.70 -15.71 -16.65
N ALA A 69 19.13 -14.83 -15.74
CA ALA A 69 20.55 -14.54 -15.53
C ALA A 69 21.35 -15.74 -15.03
N LYS A 70 20.70 -16.67 -14.30
CA LYS A 70 21.29 -17.93 -13.83
C LYS A 70 21.18 -19.07 -14.84
N GLY A 71 20.46 -18.88 -15.94
CA GLY A 71 20.24 -19.89 -16.97
C GLY A 71 19.17 -20.94 -16.62
N TYR A 72 18.36 -20.71 -15.59
CA TYR A 72 17.25 -21.59 -15.21
C TYR A 72 16.01 -21.36 -16.07
N LEU A 73 15.86 -20.16 -16.63
CA LEU A 73 14.83 -19.79 -17.60
C LEU A 73 15.48 -19.56 -18.95
N ARG A 74 14.94 -20.18 -20.01
CA ARG A 74 15.30 -19.95 -21.41
C ARG A 74 14.12 -19.34 -22.16
N LEU A 75 14.39 -18.36 -23.02
CA LEU A 75 13.39 -17.80 -23.92
C LEU A 75 13.34 -18.67 -25.18
N VAL A 76 12.21 -19.34 -25.44
CA VAL A 76 12.08 -20.31 -26.55
C VAL A 76 11.50 -19.70 -27.82
N GLY A 77 10.79 -18.58 -27.70
CA GLY A 77 10.18 -17.90 -28.85
C GLY A 77 10.81 -16.53 -29.06
N GLY A 78 12.15 -16.46 -29.08
CA GLY A 78 12.92 -15.21 -29.08
C GLY A 78 12.18 -14.14 -29.85
N VAL A 79 11.67 -13.12 -29.13
CA VAL A 79 10.93 -12.00 -29.69
C VAL A 79 11.80 -11.50 -30.80
N ARG A 80 11.47 -11.83 -32.05
CA ARG A 80 12.14 -11.24 -33.18
C ARG A 80 11.82 -9.77 -32.97
N PRO A 81 12.81 -8.91 -32.65
CA PRO A 81 12.54 -7.49 -32.62
C PRO A 81 11.89 -7.24 -33.96
N PHE A 82 10.69 -6.69 -33.96
CA PHE A 82 9.96 -6.36 -35.17
C PHE A 82 10.68 -5.17 -35.83
N SER A 83 11.95 -5.35 -36.14
CA SER A 83 12.79 -4.49 -36.95
C SER A 83 12.36 -4.78 -38.37
N GLY A 84 11.39 -3.98 -38.81
CA GLY A 84 10.55 -4.26 -39.96
C GLY A 84 11.28 -4.53 -41.27
N LEU A 85 10.62 -5.30 -42.12
CA LEU A 85 10.59 -5.16 -43.57
C LEU A 85 9.52 -6.12 -44.14
N GLY A 86 8.45 -5.53 -44.67
CA GLY A 86 7.66 -6.03 -45.80
C GLY A 86 7.13 -7.47 -45.77
N VAL A 87 5.90 -7.65 -45.28
CA VAL A 87 4.94 -8.49 -45.99
C VAL A 87 3.74 -7.62 -46.35
N VAL A 88 3.74 -7.24 -47.63
CA VAL A 88 2.69 -6.54 -48.35
C VAL A 88 1.68 -7.58 -48.88
N LEU A 89 0.39 -7.21 -48.85
CA LEU A 89 -0.78 -7.82 -49.54
C LEU A 89 -1.41 -9.09 -48.96
N GLY A 90 -2.27 -8.87 -47.96
CA GLY A 90 -3.47 -9.68 -47.71
C GLY A 90 -4.70 -8.78 -47.62
N ARG A 91 -5.20 -8.33 -48.78
CA ARG A 91 -6.44 -7.55 -48.91
C ARG A 91 -7.61 -8.48 -48.61
N GLY A 92 -8.13 -8.45 -47.38
CA GLY A 92 -9.31 -9.21 -46.92
C GLY A 92 -10.39 -8.25 -46.38
N PRO A 93 -11.68 -8.57 -46.56
CA PRO A 93 -12.73 -7.56 -46.78
C PRO A 93 -13.41 -7.04 -45.50
N ALA A 94 -13.71 -5.75 -45.51
CA ALA A 94 -14.96 -5.14 -45.03
C ALA A 94 -15.60 -5.69 -43.73
N ALA A 95 -14.86 -5.69 -42.62
CA ALA A 95 -15.41 -5.84 -41.27
C ALA A 95 -15.01 -4.64 -40.40
N ALA A 96 -15.57 -3.46 -40.66
CA ALA A 96 -15.28 -2.25 -39.89
C ALA A 96 -16.54 -1.39 -39.68
N PRO A 97 -17.35 -1.74 -38.67
CA PRO A 97 -17.88 -0.68 -37.79
C PRO A 97 -17.57 -0.90 -36.30
N GLN A 98 -17.08 -2.08 -35.90
CA GLN A 98 -16.97 -2.41 -34.48
C GLN A 98 -15.75 -1.76 -33.80
N GLN A 99 -14.65 -1.55 -34.52
CA GLN A 99 -13.45 -0.93 -33.96
C GLN A 99 -13.64 0.58 -33.67
N GLN A 100 -14.47 1.26 -34.47
CA GLN A 100 -14.78 2.68 -34.27
C GLN A 100 -15.68 2.91 -33.05
N GLN A 101 -16.63 2.01 -32.78
CA GLN A 101 -17.43 2.06 -31.55
C GLN A 101 -16.58 1.85 -30.30
N GLN A 102 -15.63 0.91 -30.32
CA GLN A 102 -14.75 0.68 -29.18
C GLN A 102 -13.86 1.91 -28.90
N GLN A 103 -13.38 2.58 -29.96
CA GLN A 103 -12.57 3.79 -29.80
C GLN A 103 -13.39 5.00 -29.30
N GLN A 104 -14.67 5.11 -29.67
CA GLN A 104 -15.59 6.12 -29.09
C GLN A 104 -15.91 5.84 -27.62
N GLN A 105 -16.08 4.58 -27.23
CA GLN A 105 -16.30 4.22 -25.82
C GLN A 105 -15.09 4.55 -24.96
N LEU A 106 -13.87 4.32 -25.46
CA LEU A 106 -12.65 4.66 -24.74
C LEU A 106 -12.51 6.18 -24.53
N GLN A 107 -12.86 6.98 -25.54
CA GLN A 107 -12.87 8.44 -25.42
C GLN A 107 -13.90 8.92 -24.39
N GLN A 108 -15.11 8.36 -24.38
CA GLN A 108 -16.13 8.71 -23.38
C GLN A 108 -15.69 8.38 -21.95
N GLN A 109 -15.03 7.22 -21.74
CA GLN A 109 -14.48 6.88 -20.43
C GLN A 109 -13.41 7.89 -19.99
N GLN A 110 -12.50 8.27 -20.89
CA GLN A 110 -11.47 9.28 -20.57
C GLN A 110 -12.10 10.63 -20.18
N HIS A 111 -13.09 11.12 -20.94
CA HIS A 111 -13.76 12.39 -20.62
C HIS A 111 -14.50 12.36 -19.27
N SER A 112 -15.13 11.23 -18.93
CA SER A 112 -15.82 11.08 -17.65
C SER A 112 -14.87 11.15 -16.44
N SER A 113 -13.65 10.61 -16.58
CA SER A 113 -12.64 10.66 -15.51
C SER A 113 -12.10 12.07 -15.27
N VAL A 114 -11.90 12.88 -16.33
CA VAL A 114 -11.42 14.26 -16.17
C VAL A 114 -12.50 15.16 -15.56
N ALA A 115 -13.76 14.97 -15.97
CA ALA A 115 -14.89 15.70 -15.41
C ALA A 115 -15.08 15.42 -13.91
N PHE A 116 -14.92 14.16 -13.49
CA PHE A 116 -15.02 13.78 -12.08
C PHE A 116 -13.90 14.39 -11.22
N LEU A 117 -12.66 14.41 -11.71
CA LEU A 117 -11.55 15.07 -11.00
C LEU A 117 -11.77 16.59 -10.87
N ALA A 118 -12.25 17.23 -11.95
CA ALA A 118 -12.53 18.67 -11.95
C ALA A 118 -13.66 19.02 -10.97
N ALA A 119 -14.75 18.25 -10.96
CA ALA A 119 -15.86 18.44 -10.03
C ALA A 119 -15.44 18.23 -8.58
N THR A 120 -14.60 17.23 -8.31
CA THR A 120 -14.07 16.96 -6.96
C THR A 120 -13.17 18.10 -6.46
N GLN A 121 -12.36 18.68 -7.35
CA GLN A 121 -11.51 19.82 -7.00
C GLN A 121 -12.35 21.08 -6.68
N GLN A 122 -13.41 21.33 -7.44
CA GLN A 122 -14.27 22.49 -7.23
C GLN A 122 -15.00 22.44 -5.87
N GLN A 123 -15.35 21.23 -5.39
CA GLN A 123 -16.03 21.05 -4.10
C GLN A 123 -15.12 21.21 -2.88
N GLN A 124 -13.79 21.09 -3.03
CA GLN A 124 -12.85 21.22 -1.91
C GLN A 124 -12.48 22.69 -1.59
N GLN A 125 -12.62 23.61 -2.55
CA GLN A 125 -12.24 25.02 -2.33
C GLN A 125 -13.05 25.72 -1.20
N PRO A 126 -14.38 25.53 -1.08
CA PRO A 126 -15.16 26.16 -0.02
C PRO A 126 -14.74 25.70 1.38
N GLN A 127 -14.38 24.42 1.55
CA GLN A 127 -13.94 23.89 2.84
C GLN A 127 -12.61 24.50 3.29
N GLN A 128 -11.65 24.66 2.37
CA GLN A 128 -10.37 25.31 2.71
C GLN A 128 -10.57 26.78 3.09
N HIS A 129 -11.43 27.51 2.36
CA HIS A 129 -11.73 28.90 2.68
C HIS A 129 -12.40 29.05 4.06
N GLN A 130 -13.36 28.17 4.38
CA GLN A 130 -14.03 28.19 5.68
C GLN A 130 -13.05 27.88 6.83
N GLN A 131 -12.12 26.94 6.63
CA GLN A 131 -11.10 26.63 7.63
C GLN A 131 -10.13 27.80 7.84
N GLN A 132 -9.79 28.55 6.79
CA GLN A 132 -8.91 29.71 6.88
C GLN A 132 -9.59 30.89 7.61
N GLN A 133 -10.90 31.10 7.43
CA GLN A 133 -11.64 32.11 8.19
C GLN A 133 -11.68 31.81 9.69
N GLN A 134 -11.88 30.54 10.07
CA GLN A 134 -11.90 30.16 11.50
C GLN A 134 -10.56 30.42 12.20
N GLN A 135 -9.44 30.33 11.48
CA GLN A 135 -8.11 30.63 12.04
C GLN A 135 -7.85 32.13 12.23
N GLN A 136 -8.55 33.01 11.53
CA GLN A 136 -8.34 34.47 11.63
C GLN A 136 -9.15 35.13 12.75
N GLN A 137 -10.27 34.54 13.19
CA GLN A 137 -11.10 35.11 14.26
C GLN A 137 -10.36 35.36 15.59
N PRO A 138 -9.53 34.44 16.11
CA PRO A 138 -8.85 34.66 17.38
C PRO A 138 -7.87 35.83 17.33
N GLN A 139 -7.20 36.04 16.19
CA GLN A 139 -6.25 37.13 16.03
C GLN A 139 -6.95 38.50 16.06
N GLN A 140 -8.13 38.61 15.44
CA GLN A 140 -8.92 39.84 15.51
C GLN A 140 -9.42 40.13 16.93
N GLN A 141 -9.82 39.10 17.69
CA GLN A 141 -10.20 39.28 19.09
C GLN A 141 -9.02 39.74 19.96
N GLN A 142 -7.83 39.18 19.74
CA GLN A 142 -6.63 39.64 20.46
C GLN A 142 -6.26 41.08 20.12
N HIS A 143 -6.44 41.48 18.85
CA HIS A 143 -6.17 42.86 18.45
C HIS A 143 -7.16 43.85 19.09
N GLN A 144 -8.45 43.50 19.17
CA GLN A 144 -9.43 44.34 19.88
C GLN A 144 -9.15 44.45 21.38
N GLN A 145 -8.66 43.40 22.03
CA GLN A 145 -8.29 43.47 23.45
C GLN A 145 -7.08 44.40 23.68
N GLN A 146 -6.12 44.44 22.75
CA GLN A 146 -4.97 45.36 22.84
C GLN A 146 -5.34 46.82 22.55
N GLN A 147 -6.42 47.06 21.79
CA GLN A 147 -6.90 48.41 21.52
C GLN A 147 -7.81 48.96 22.62
N GLN A 148 -8.17 48.19 23.64
CA GLN A 148 -8.89 48.77 24.77
C GLN A 148 -7.98 49.78 25.46
N PRO A 149 -8.34 51.08 25.46
CA PRO A 149 -7.55 52.08 26.14
C PRO A 149 -7.46 51.67 27.61
N LEU A 150 -6.24 51.66 28.16
CA LEU A 150 -6.04 51.43 29.58
C LEU A 150 -7.02 52.32 30.35
N PRO A 151 -7.82 51.76 31.29
CA PRO A 151 -8.71 52.57 32.08
C PRO A 151 -7.85 53.60 32.82
N THR A 152 -7.95 54.86 32.41
CA THR A 152 -7.24 55.93 33.09
C THR A 152 -7.83 56.03 34.50
N PRO A 153 -7.01 56.01 35.56
CA PRO A 153 -7.52 56.01 36.94
C PRO A 153 -8.17 57.34 37.38
N SER A 154 -8.55 58.22 36.44
CA SER A 154 -8.90 59.61 36.73
C SER A 154 -10.41 59.90 36.81
N ASN A 155 -11.24 58.90 37.14
CA ASN A 155 -12.60 59.17 37.60
C ASN A 155 -13.20 57.98 38.37
N ARG A 156 -12.70 57.75 39.60
CA ARG A 156 -13.52 57.09 40.62
C ARG A 156 -14.22 58.18 41.43
N PRO A 157 -15.54 58.41 41.25
CA PRO A 157 -16.31 59.01 42.32
C PRO A 157 -16.21 58.12 43.55
N PHE A 158 -15.95 58.77 44.67
CA PHE A 158 -15.78 58.24 46.01
C PHE A 158 -17.10 57.63 46.50
N GLN A 159 -17.48 56.44 46.00
CA GLN A 159 -18.61 55.72 46.56
C GLN A 159 -18.37 54.22 46.61
N GLN A 160 -18.58 53.71 47.82
CA GLN A 160 -18.90 52.32 48.13
C GLN A 160 -17.76 51.30 48.27
N GLN A 161 -16.84 51.67 49.16
CA GLN A 161 -16.34 50.76 50.21
C GLN A 161 -17.51 50.24 51.07
N GLN A 162 -18.32 49.27 50.58
CA GLN A 162 -19.33 48.63 51.45
C GLN A 162 -19.82 47.23 51.05
N GLN A 163 -19.18 46.50 50.13
CA GLN A 163 -19.63 45.14 49.75
C GLN A 163 -18.53 44.06 49.83
N HIS A 164 -17.40 44.33 50.50
CA HIS A 164 -16.42 43.29 50.84
C HIS A 164 -16.88 42.48 52.06
N SER A 165 -17.85 41.59 51.88
CA SER A 165 -18.16 40.59 52.92
C SER A 165 -18.80 39.28 52.45
N SER A 166 -19.11 39.07 51.16
CA SER A 166 -19.97 37.95 50.75
C SER A 166 -19.36 36.86 49.84
N ALA A 167 -18.04 36.79 49.61
CA ALA A 167 -17.48 35.80 48.67
C ALA A 167 -16.43 34.83 49.24
N LEU A 168 -16.37 34.61 50.56
CA LEU A 168 -15.55 33.55 51.19
C LEU A 168 -16.27 32.18 51.26
N SER A 169 -17.34 31.95 50.49
CA SER A 169 -18.27 30.82 50.71
C SER A 169 -18.37 29.79 49.56
N ALA A 170 -17.32 29.54 48.77
CA ALA A 170 -17.45 28.54 47.69
C ALA A 170 -16.23 27.62 47.46
N ALA A 171 -15.29 27.52 48.42
CA ALA A 171 -14.12 26.64 48.31
C ALA A 171 -14.26 25.26 49.01
N ALA A 172 -15.46 24.88 49.46
CA ALA A 172 -15.66 23.72 50.33
C ALA A 172 -16.69 22.69 49.81
N ALA A 173 -16.65 22.30 48.53
CA ALA A 173 -17.60 21.30 48.03
C ALA A 173 -17.14 20.47 46.81
N PHE A 174 -15.93 19.89 46.81
CA PHE A 174 -15.61 18.86 45.79
C PHE A 174 -14.55 17.83 46.25
N LYS A 175 -14.73 17.25 47.43
CA LYS A 175 -13.87 16.16 47.95
C LYS A 175 -14.65 14.96 48.51
N ARG A 176 -15.74 14.56 47.85
CA ARG A 176 -16.40 13.28 48.16
C ARG A 176 -17.09 12.71 46.93
N SER A 177 -16.44 11.79 46.23
CA SER A 177 -17.13 10.70 45.54
C SER A 177 -16.17 9.54 45.25
N LEU A 178 -16.31 8.49 46.08
CA LEU A 178 -16.16 7.03 45.84
C LEU A 178 -14.99 6.54 44.98
N VAL A 179 -14.05 5.66 45.41
CA VAL A 179 -14.11 4.47 46.30
C VAL A 179 -15.32 3.58 46.02
N GLU A 180 -15.16 2.61 45.11
CA GLU A 180 -15.56 1.20 45.32
C GLU A 180 -15.19 0.31 44.10
N ALA A 181 -15.03 -0.99 44.37
CA ALA A 181 -14.57 -2.10 43.51
C ALA A 181 -13.04 -2.16 43.29
N GLY A 182 -12.25 -3.00 43.97
CA GLY A 182 -12.55 -4.35 44.49
C GLY A 182 -12.69 -5.31 43.31
N SER A 183 -11.66 -6.05 42.89
CA SER A 183 -11.17 -7.30 43.50
C SER A 183 -11.44 -8.45 42.52
N SER A 184 -10.40 -8.94 41.83
CA SER A 184 -10.30 -10.35 41.42
C SER A 184 -8.94 -10.66 40.80
N SER A 185 -8.20 -11.44 41.55
CA SER A 185 -7.02 -12.25 41.24
C SER A 185 -7.16 -13.12 39.97
N SER A 186 -6.06 -13.34 39.24
CA SER A 186 -5.31 -14.62 39.27
C SER A 186 -4.33 -14.79 38.09
N SER A 187 -3.11 -15.16 38.47
CA SER A 187 -2.05 -15.94 37.79
C SER A 187 -2.24 -16.45 36.35
N SER A 188 -1.24 -16.24 35.49
CA SER A 188 -0.31 -17.31 35.07
C SER A 188 0.72 -16.92 34.00
N VAL A 189 1.96 -17.33 34.28
CA VAL A 189 3.05 -17.84 33.42
C VAL A 189 3.64 -17.01 32.25
N ARG A 190 4.86 -16.51 32.53
CA ARG A 190 6.11 -16.67 31.78
C ARG A 190 6.03 -16.95 30.26
N SER A 191 6.58 -16.04 29.46
CA SER A 191 7.58 -16.44 28.46
C SER A 191 8.52 -15.28 28.14
N ALA A 192 9.81 -15.53 28.36
CA ALA A 192 10.90 -14.61 28.15
C ALA A 192 11.33 -14.66 26.68
N ALA A 193 11.52 -13.49 26.06
CA ALA A 193 12.33 -13.34 24.86
C ALA A 193 13.23 -12.11 25.02
N PRO A 194 14.54 -12.21 24.72
CA PRO A 194 15.49 -11.14 24.97
C PRO A 194 15.42 -10.05 23.90
N ALA A 195 15.29 -8.80 24.35
CA ALA A 195 15.43 -7.60 23.53
C ALA A 195 16.90 -7.38 23.17
N VAL A 196 17.20 -7.46 21.87
CA VAL A 196 18.47 -7.02 21.30
C VAL A 196 18.56 -5.50 21.43
N ARG A 197 19.45 -5.05 22.32
CA ARG A 197 19.86 -3.64 22.48
C ARG A 197 20.79 -3.28 21.31
N VAL A 198 20.29 -2.58 20.30
CA VAL A 198 21.16 -1.82 19.39
C VAL A 198 21.22 -0.39 19.92
N GLY A 199 22.39 -0.03 20.45
CA GLY A 199 22.71 1.32 20.87
C GLY A 199 22.79 2.24 19.65
N GLY A 200 22.01 3.32 19.68
CA GLY A 200 22.11 4.44 18.75
C GLY A 200 21.63 5.68 19.49
N GLY A 201 22.57 6.52 19.91
CA GLY A 201 22.31 7.72 20.70
C GLY A 201 21.35 8.67 20.00
N LEU A 202 20.25 8.97 20.66
CA LEU A 202 19.40 10.12 20.33
C LEU A 202 19.65 11.20 21.37
N LEU A 203 20.29 12.27 20.88
CA LEU A 203 20.47 13.54 21.54
C LEU A 203 19.13 14.01 22.15
N ALA A 204 19.16 14.36 23.43
CA ALA A 204 18.03 14.87 24.18
C ALA A 204 17.52 16.17 23.54
N MET A 205 16.25 16.16 23.09
CA MET A 205 15.51 17.36 22.72
C MET A 205 14.73 17.88 23.94
N PRO A 206 14.65 19.21 24.15
CA PRO A 206 14.02 19.81 25.33
C PRO A 206 12.50 19.63 25.38
N ALA A 207 11.98 19.44 26.59
CA ALA A 207 10.65 18.92 26.92
C ALA A 207 9.46 19.89 26.75
N GLN A 208 9.60 21.03 26.06
CA GLN A 208 8.54 22.06 26.01
C GLN A 208 7.70 22.11 24.72
N LEU A 209 7.84 21.13 23.82
CA LEU A 209 7.03 21.05 22.59
C LEU A 209 6.35 19.68 22.39
N ARG A 210 5.83 19.06 23.46
CA ARG A 210 5.16 17.74 23.38
C ARG A 210 3.64 17.73 23.56
N GLU A 211 3.00 18.85 23.89
CA GLU A 211 1.55 18.85 24.12
C GLU A 211 0.70 19.18 22.88
N SER A 212 1.30 19.75 21.82
CA SER A 212 0.55 20.17 20.63
C SER A 212 0.43 19.12 19.51
N THR A 213 1.13 17.97 19.59
CA THR A 213 1.13 16.96 18.50
C THR A 213 0.30 15.70 18.79
N LEU A 214 -0.27 15.56 20.00
CA LEU A 214 -1.07 14.39 20.36
C LEU A 214 -2.57 14.57 20.06
N ALA A 215 -3.09 15.80 20.09
CA ALA A 215 -4.49 16.08 19.76
C ALA A 215 -4.81 15.94 18.26
N GLN A 216 -3.84 16.18 17.37
CA GLN A 216 -4.05 16.10 15.92
C GLN A 216 -4.05 14.66 15.38
N ARG A 217 -3.56 13.67 16.16
CA ARG A 217 -3.48 12.26 15.73
C ARG A 217 -4.74 11.44 16.04
N LEU A 218 -5.66 11.96 16.85
CA LEU A 218 -6.91 11.28 17.19
C LEU A 218 -8.08 11.63 16.25
N GLN A 219 -8.01 12.75 15.51
CA GLN A 219 -9.06 13.11 14.55
C GLN A 219 -8.93 12.38 13.20
N SER A 220 -7.73 11.93 12.80
CA SER A 220 -7.51 11.24 11.52
C SER A 220 -7.84 9.74 11.51
N ARG A 221 -8.36 9.18 12.62
CA ARG A 221 -8.68 7.73 12.73
C ARG A 221 -10.16 7.38 12.66
N ARG A 222 -11.06 8.34 12.37
CA ARG A 222 -12.52 8.09 12.32
C ARG A 222 -13.12 7.86 10.93
N CYS A 223 -12.32 7.78 9.87
CA CYS A 223 -12.80 7.47 8.52
C CYS A 223 -12.06 6.27 7.93
N ALA A 224 -12.24 5.09 8.52
CA ALA A 224 -11.99 3.83 7.84
C ALA A 224 -13.36 3.15 7.66
N PRO A 225 -13.82 2.89 6.43
CA PRO A 225 -15.04 2.11 6.21
C PRO A 225 -14.82 0.71 6.78
N ALA A 226 -15.84 0.23 7.50
CA ALA A 226 -15.89 -1.12 8.05
C ALA A 226 -15.55 -2.13 6.95
N ALA A 227 -14.45 -2.86 7.14
CA ALA A 227 -14.11 -4.01 6.32
C ALA A 227 -15.20 -5.06 6.54
N THR A 228 -15.87 -5.39 5.45
CA THR A 228 -16.80 -6.50 5.31
C THR A 228 -16.15 -7.81 5.74
N GLU A 229 -16.91 -8.55 6.54
CA GLU A 229 -16.92 -10.00 6.73
C GLU A 229 -15.76 -10.79 6.12
N THR A 230 -14.92 -11.30 7.01
CA THR A 230 -14.13 -12.51 6.82
C THR A 230 -15.10 -13.68 6.58
N GLU A 231 -15.54 -13.86 5.34
CA GLU A 231 -16.19 -15.07 4.86
C GLU A 231 -15.19 -16.22 5.02
N LEU A 232 -15.58 -17.19 5.84
CA LEU A 232 -14.83 -18.40 6.17
C LEU A 232 -14.74 -19.28 4.91
N MET A 233 -13.80 -18.93 4.03
CA MET A 233 -13.50 -19.67 2.80
C MET A 233 -13.07 -21.10 3.19
N GLN A 234 -13.96 -22.06 2.96
CA GLN A 234 -13.65 -23.48 3.10
C GLN A 234 -12.49 -23.82 2.16
N PRO A 235 -11.51 -24.63 2.59
CA PRO A 235 -10.41 -25.05 1.73
C PRO A 235 -10.97 -25.80 0.51
N PRO A 236 -10.45 -25.55 -0.70
CA PRO A 236 -10.88 -26.27 -1.89
C PRO A 236 -10.63 -27.77 -1.73
N PRO A 237 -11.51 -28.64 -2.27
CA PRO A 237 -11.32 -30.09 -2.20
C PRO A 237 -10.00 -30.48 -2.87
N GLU A 238 -9.22 -31.33 -2.19
CA GLU A 238 -7.94 -31.78 -2.72
C GLU A 238 -8.11 -32.51 -4.05
N PRO A 239 -7.27 -32.23 -5.07
CA PRO A 239 -7.30 -32.95 -6.33
C PRO A 239 -6.87 -34.41 -6.12
N SER A 240 -7.80 -35.34 -6.33
CA SER A 240 -7.54 -36.77 -6.32
C SER A 240 -6.72 -37.17 -7.55
N TRP A 241 -5.40 -37.19 -7.42
CA TRP A 241 -4.54 -37.71 -8.47
C TRP A 241 -4.66 -39.25 -8.54
N PRO A 242 -4.93 -39.84 -9.72
CA PRO A 242 -4.91 -41.29 -9.87
C PRO A 242 -3.50 -41.82 -9.59
N SER A 243 -3.43 -42.81 -8.70
CA SER A 243 -2.20 -43.46 -8.28
C SER A 243 -1.44 -44.02 -9.48
N GLN A 244 -0.20 -43.55 -9.73
CA GLN A 244 0.69 -44.00 -10.80
C GLN A 244 1.27 -45.41 -10.55
N ALA A 245 0.43 -46.37 -10.18
CA ALA A 245 0.81 -47.77 -10.12
C ALA A 245 0.46 -48.44 -11.46
N GLY A 246 1.29 -48.29 -12.50
CA GLY A 246 0.96 -48.99 -13.75
C GLY A 246 1.81 -48.81 -15.01
N TYR A 247 3.00 -48.20 -14.98
CA TYR A 247 3.84 -48.11 -16.19
C TYR A 247 5.24 -48.71 -15.97
N MET A 248 5.29 -50.03 -15.89
CA MET A 248 6.48 -50.83 -16.18
C MET A 248 6.12 -51.75 -17.34
N ARG A 249 6.20 -51.24 -18.57
CA ARG A 249 6.09 -52.05 -19.78
C ARG A 249 7.51 -52.32 -20.29
N SER A 250 7.96 -53.54 -20.01
CA SER A 250 9.22 -54.11 -20.49
C SER A 250 9.29 -54.04 -22.02
N VAL A 251 10.32 -53.40 -22.54
CA VAL A 251 10.76 -53.55 -23.93
C VAL A 251 11.83 -54.63 -23.94
N ALA A 252 11.51 -55.78 -24.54
CA ALA A 252 12.48 -56.81 -24.87
C ALA A 252 13.28 -56.40 -26.12
N PRO A 253 14.56 -56.74 -26.22
CA PRO A 253 15.33 -56.57 -27.45
C PRO A 253 15.06 -57.75 -28.41
N GLU A 254 14.68 -57.46 -29.65
CA GLU A 254 14.77 -58.42 -30.76
C GLU A 254 16.23 -58.56 -31.20
N ALA A 255 16.62 -59.80 -31.46
CA ALA A 255 17.95 -60.24 -31.89
C ALA A 255 18.00 -60.44 -33.41
#